data_AF-A0A022RTK1-F1
#
_entry.id   AF-A0A022RTK1-F1
#
_cell.length_a   1.000
_cell.length_b   1.000
_cell.length_c   1.000
_cell.angle_alpha   90.00
_cell.angle_beta   90.00
_cell.angle_gamma   90.00
#
_symmetry.space_group_name_H-M   'P 1'
#
loop_
_entity.id
_entity.type
_entity.pdbx_description
1 polymer ?
#
loop_
_entity_poly.entity_id
_entity_poly.type
_entity_poly.pdbx_seq_one_letter_code
_entity_poly.pdbx_strand_id
1 'polypeptide(L)'
;MVTPSKRVAQLAAVKMEACTTENAPENEEIRHTRFGSNSEPAKLDEDEIRYLSGKPYFDLVLSKSHISHTFGLLFPASMIRELPRATIPAVLKNGGKIWNMSYCGGGVRPKLDSGWKTFVADNNLKIGDGCVFELMESTGTNLVFKVMIVRGDIPTELQELIDSRGKSGDTPIVLD
;
A
#
# COMPACT_ATOMS: atom_id res chain seq x y z
N MET A 1 18.83 8.31 18.74
CA MET A 1 19.64 8.36 17.51
C MET A 1 19.65 6.94 16.94
N VAL A 2 18.80 6.67 15.94
CA VAL A 2 18.71 5.34 15.32
C VAL A 2 19.32 5.46 13.94
N THR A 3 20.43 4.76 13.72
CA THR A 3 21.14 4.72 12.45
C THR A 3 20.38 3.88 11.42
N PRO A 4 20.38 4.24 10.12
CA PRO A 4 19.75 3.43 9.09
C PRO A 4 20.50 2.11 8.87
N SER A 5 19.75 1.04 8.65
CA SER A 5 20.26 -0.29 8.34
C SER A 5 21.07 -0.29 7.03
N LYS A 6 22.21 -1.00 7.03
CA LYS A 6 23.20 -1.08 5.95
C LYS A 6 22.69 -1.60 4.59
N ARG A 7 21.42 -1.99 4.48
CA ARG A 7 20.82 -2.48 3.22
C ARG A 7 20.30 -1.38 2.28
N VAL A 8 20.25 -0.12 2.71
CA VAL A 8 19.68 1.00 1.92
C VAL A 8 20.71 1.66 0.98
N ALA A 9 22.01 1.44 1.18
CA ALA A 9 23.05 2.21 0.49
C ALA A 9 23.39 1.72 -0.94
N GLN A 10 22.98 0.52 -1.35
CA GLN A 10 23.57 -0.11 -2.54
C GLN A 10 22.76 0.06 -3.84
N LEU A 11 21.61 0.75 -3.81
CA LEU A 11 20.75 0.90 -4.99
C LEU A 11 20.88 2.27 -5.69
N ALA A 12 21.67 3.20 -5.14
CA ALA A 12 21.81 4.56 -5.67
C ALA A 12 22.84 4.73 -6.80
N ALA A 13 23.52 3.67 -7.24
CA ALA A 13 24.67 3.78 -8.15
C ALA A 13 24.37 3.49 -9.64
N VAL A 14 23.12 3.20 -10.02
CA VAL A 14 22.79 2.85 -11.41
C VAL A 14 21.72 3.77 -11.97
N LYS A 15 22.11 5.03 -12.23
CA LYS A 15 21.60 5.88 -13.33
C LYS A 15 22.26 7.26 -13.25
N MET A 16 23.49 7.33 -13.72
CA MET A 16 24.10 8.58 -14.13
C MET A 16 24.91 8.28 -15.39
N GLU A 17 24.25 8.31 -16.55
CA GLU A 17 24.89 8.50 -17.85
C GLU A 17 23.82 8.71 -18.94
N ALA A 18 24.15 9.63 -19.86
CA ALA A 18 23.42 10.17 -21.02
C ALA A 18 22.35 11.25 -20.71
N CYS A 19 22.34 12.43 -21.33
CA CYS A 19 23.25 13.13 -22.26
C CYS A 19 22.78 14.60 -22.31
N THR A 20 23.73 15.54 -22.27
CA THR A 20 23.58 16.99 -22.49
C THR A 20 23.39 17.35 -23.97
N THR A 21 22.64 18.44 -24.25
CA THR A 21 22.95 19.63 -25.12
C THR A 21 21.61 20.32 -25.52
N GLU A 22 21.28 21.50 -24.97
CA GLU A 22 21.48 22.88 -25.51
C GLU A 22 20.57 23.29 -26.70
N ASN A 23 19.63 24.23 -26.47
CA ASN A 23 19.54 25.56 -27.12
C ASN A 23 18.15 26.25 -26.95
N ALA A 24 18.18 27.57 -26.70
CA ALA A 24 17.13 28.59 -26.85
C ALA A 24 17.81 29.86 -27.48
N PRO A 25 17.15 31.00 -27.80
CA PRO A 25 15.73 31.39 -27.80
C PRO A 25 15.26 32.18 -29.07
N GLU A 26 13.97 32.59 -29.16
CA GLU A 26 13.48 33.99 -29.34
C GLU A 26 12.02 34.10 -29.89
N ASN A 27 11.32 35.14 -29.37
CA ASN A 27 10.03 35.83 -29.64
C ASN A 27 9.03 35.34 -30.74
N GLU A 28 7.69 35.46 -30.57
CA GLU A 28 6.90 36.68 -30.85
C GLU A 28 5.46 36.62 -30.26
N GLU A 29 4.92 37.78 -29.88
CA GLU A 29 3.66 38.03 -29.15
C GLU A 29 2.47 38.22 -30.10
N ILE A 30 1.38 37.44 -29.98
CA ILE A 30 0.06 37.79 -30.57
C ILE A 30 -1.08 37.50 -29.59
N ARG A 31 -1.84 38.54 -29.25
CA ARG A 31 -3.05 38.53 -28.42
C ARG A 31 -4.29 38.19 -29.27
N HIS A 32 -5.16 37.30 -28.79
CA HIS A 32 -6.62 37.49 -28.62
C HIS A 32 -7.39 36.16 -28.44
N THR A 33 -7.90 35.96 -27.20
CA THR A 33 -9.16 35.31 -26.79
C THR A 33 -9.61 33.97 -27.40
N ARG A 34 -9.61 32.90 -26.57
CA ARG A 34 -10.80 32.05 -26.33
C ARG A 34 -10.62 31.13 -25.12
N PHE A 35 -11.71 30.96 -24.35
CA PHE A 35 -11.89 30.01 -23.25
C PHE A 35 -11.33 28.62 -23.60
N GLY A 36 -10.38 28.14 -22.78
CA GLY A 36 -9.92 26.77 -22.79
C GLY A 36 -9.74 26.34 -21.34
N SER A 37 -10.53 25.37 -20.91
CA SER A 37 -10.39 24.67 -19.64
C SER A 37 -8.96 24.14 -19.51
N ASN A 38 -8.16 24.73 -18.63
CA ASN A 38 -6.95 24.09 -18.14
C ASN A 38 -7.40 22.98 -17.17
N SER A 39 -7.82 21.85 -17.74
CA SER A 39 -7.68 20.57 -17.04
C SER A 39 -6.19 20.30 -16.98
N GLU A 40 -5.59 20.62 -15.84
CA GLU A 40 -4.29 20.10 -15.46
C GLU A 40 -4.36 18.58 -15.63
N PRO A 41 -3.45 17.95 -16.40
CA PRO A 41 -3.49 16.52 -16.60
C PRO A 41 -3.30 15.88 -15.22
N ALA A 42 -4.31 15.13 -14.77
CA ALA A 42 -4.20 14.25 -13.62
C ALA A 42 -2.94 13.41 -13.84
N LYS A 43 -1.91 13.68 -13.04
CA LYS A 43 -0.68 12.91 -13.06
C LYS A 43 -1.09 11.47 -12.76
N LEU A 44 -0.81 10.60 -13.72
CA LEU A 44 -0.93 9.17 -13.52
C LEU A 44 0.12 8.81 -12.46
N ASP A 45 -0.36 8.38 -11.29
CA ASP A 45 0.47 7.97 -10.16
C ASP A 45 1.19 6.66 -10.51
N GLU A 46 2.17 6.73 -11.41
CA GLU A 46 3.10 5.64 -11.68
C GLU A 46 3.98 5.43 -10.45
N ASP A 47 3.73 4.32 -9.75
CA ASP A 47 4.69 3.60 -8.91
C ASP A 47 5.55 4.47 -7.96
N GLU A 48 4.96 5.52 -7.40
CA GLU A 48 5.57 6.25 -6.31
C GLU A 48 5.72 5.24 -5.15
N ILE A 49 6.96 4.91 -4.80
CA ILE A 49 7.27 4.14 -3.61
C ILE A 49 6.57 4.86 -2.44
N ARG A 50 5.45 4.32 -1.98
CA ARG A 50 4.60 4.97 -0.99
C ARG A 50 5.29 4.84 0.36
N TYR A 51 6.17 5.77 0.66
CA TYR A 51 6.82 5.78 1.97
C TYR A 51 5.78 6.07 3.06
N LEU A 52 5.97 5.42 4.21
CA LEU A 52 5.30 5.78 5.45
C LEU A 52 5.75 7.19 5.84
N SER A 53 4.82 8.03 6.26
CA SER A 53 5.05 9.41 6.70
C SER A 53 5.60 9.52 8.13
N GLY A 54 6.00 8.40 8.75
CA GLY A 54 6.44 8.35 10.15
C GLY A 54 5.31 8.31 11.16
N LYS A 55 4.05 8.23 10.72
CA LYS A 55 2.89 8.03 11.59
C LYS A 55 2.83 6.58 12.11
N PRO A 56 2.09 6.32 13.20
CA PRO A 56 1.85 4.95 13.67
C PRO A 56 1.30 4.08 12.55
N TYR A 57 1.81 2.86 12.45
CA TYR A 57 1.37 1.90 11.44
C TYR A 57 1.41 0.47 11.98
N PHE A 58 0.74 -0.43 11.27
CA PHE A 58 0.88 -1.86 11.44
C PHE A 58 0.77 -2.57 10.08
N ASP A 59 1.36 -3.75 9.99
CA ASP A 59 1.24 -4.64 8.83
C ASP A 59 0.39 -5.87 9.14
N LEU A 60 -0.17 -6.45 8.09
CA LEU A 60 -1.01 -7.63 8.12
C LEU A 60 -0.73 -8.49 6.90
N VAL A 61 -0.31 -9.74 7.12
CA VAL A 61 -0.38 -10.76 6.07
C VAL A 61 -1.75 -11.43 6.14
N LEU A 62 -2.48 -11.41 5.03
CA LEU A 62 -3.81 -11.99 4.96
C LEU A 62 -3.74 -13.50 5.10
N SER A 63 -4.59 -14.02 5.98
CA SER A 63 -4.75 -15.45 6.24
C SER A 63 -6.22 -15.80 6.06
N LYS A 64 -6.56 -17.09 6.20
CA LYS A 64 -7.96 -17.56 6.11
C LYS A 64 -8.90 -16.80 7.05
N SER A 65 -8.44 -16.41 8.24
CA SER A 65 -9.27 -15.66 9.19
C SER A 65 -9.57 -14.22 8.74
N HIS A 66 -8.73 -13.63 7.89
CA HIS A 66 -8.94 -12.26 7.39
C HIS A 66 -9.86 -12.21 6.18
N ILE A 67 -10.04 -13.33 5.47
CA ILE A 67 -10.81 -13.39 4.21
C ILE A 67 -12.15 -14.14 4.40
N SER A 68 -12.25 -15.01 5.42
CA SER A 68 -13.46 -15.80 5.67
C SER A 68 -14.70 -14.96 6.02
N HIS A 69 -15.87 -15.48 5.64
CA HIS A 69 -17.20 -14.85 5.74
C HIS A 69 -17.65 -14.45 7.14
N THR A 70 -16.92 -14.78 8.22
CA THR A 70 -17.35 -14.54 9.60
C THR A 70 -16.56 -13.46 10.34
N PHE A 71 -15.48 -12.93 9.78
CA PHE A 71 -14.56 -12.10 10.56
C PHE A 71 -14.34 -10.70 9.99
N GLY A 72 -14.21 -9.74 10.91
CA GLY A 72 -13.72 -8.40 10.66
C GLY A 72 -12.22 -8.33 10.98
N LEU A 73 -11.56 -7.24 10.59
CA LEU A 73 -10.14 -7.05 10.85
C LEU A 73 -9.89 -6.70 12.32
N LEU A 74 -9.09 -7.52 13.02
CA LEU A 74 -8.61 -7.24 14.37
C LEU A 74 -7.30 -6.43 14.33
N PHE A 75 -7.07 -5.61 15.35
CA PHE A 75 -5.88 -4.78 15.45
C PHE A 75 -4.81 -5.39 16.37
N PRO A 76 -3.51 -5.27 16.03
CA PRO A 76 -2.43 -5.61 16.95
C PRO A 76 -2.50 -4.80 18.24
N ALA A 77 -2.05 -5.38 19.36
CA ALA A 77 -2.10 -4.73 20.68
C ALA A 77 -1.32 -3.40 20.73
N SER A 78 -0.25 -3.28 19.94
CA SER A 78 0.51 -2.03 19.78
C SER A 78 -0.35 -0.91 19.19
N MET A 79 -1.17 -1.24 18.18
CA MET A 79 -2.00 -0.27 17.49
C MET A 79 -3.20 0.18 18.34
N ILE A 80 -3.80 -0.72 19.13
CA ILE A 80 -5.00 -0.43 19.94
C ILE A 80 -4.84 0.79 20.85
N ARG A 81 -3.61 1.10 21.30
CA ARG A 81 -3.33 2.26 22.16
C ARG A 81 -3.58 3.61 21.48
N GLU A 82 -3.45 3.67 20.15
CA GLU A 82 -3.67 4.89 19.37
C GLU A 82 -5.12 5.01 18.87
N LEU A 83 -5.95 3.99 19.09
CA LEU A 83 -7.30 3.92 18.54
C LEU A 83 -8.36 4.40 19.53
N PRO A 84 -9.48 4.96 19.04
CA PRO A 84 -10.55 5.42 19.90
C PRO A 84 -11.22 4.26 20.63
N ARG A 85 -11.73 4.52 21.84
CA ARG A 85 -12.56 3.57 22.60
C ARG A 85 -14.05 3.80 22.36
N ALA A 86 -14.43 3.89 21.09
CA ALA A 86 -15.79 4.17 20.66
C ALA A 86 -16.12 3.39 19.38
N THR A 87 -17.42 3.25 19.11
CA THR A 87 -17.89 2.79 17.80
C THR A 87 -18.10 4.00 16.91
N ILE A 88 -17.30 4.12 15.86
CA ILE A 88 -17.24 5.29 14.98
C ILE A 88 -17.05 4.89 13.52
N PRO A 89 -17.37 5.78 12.56
CA PRO A 89 -16.97 5.61 11.18
C PRO A 89 -15.46 5.41 11.02
N ALA A 90 -15.09 4.53 10.11
CA ALA A 90 -13.72 4.28 9.70
C ALA A 90 -13.58 4.31 8.18
N VAL A 91 -12.42 4.76 7.72
CA VAL A 91 -12.11 4.95 6.30
C VAL A 91 -10.77 4.31 5.98
N LEU A 92 -10.76 3.42 4.98
CA LEU A 92 -9.53 2.94 4.36
C LEU A 92 -9.29 3.68 3.05
N LYS A 93 -8.07 4.19 2.83
CA LYS A 93 -7.66 4.89 1.60
C LYS A 93 -6.53 4.13 0.91
N ASN A 94 -6.68 3.80 -0.36
CA ASN A 94 -5.61 3.19 -1.17
C ASN A 94 -5.65 3.73 -2.60
N GLY A 95 -4.56 4.36 -3.06
CA GLY A 95 -4.41 4.81 -4.45
C GLY A 95 -5.59 5.65 -4.98
N GLY A 96 -6.02 6.65 -4.21
CA GLY A 96 -7.17 7.49 -4.54
C GLY A 96 -8.55 6.88 -4.27
N LYS A 97 -8.65 5.57 -4.04
CA LYS A 97 -9.90 4.90 -3.68
C LYS A 97 -10.16 4.94 -2.18
N ILE A 98 -11.45 4.92 -1.82
CA ILE A 98 -11.94 5.08 -0.44
C ILE A 98 -12.95 3.99 -0.13
N TRP A 99 -12.82 3.35 1.04
CA TRP A 99 -13.76 2.38 1.58
C TRP A 99 -14.25 2.84 2.95
N ASN A 100 -15.57 3.04 3.07
CA ASN A 100 -16.21 3.42 4.33
C ASN A 100 -16.70 2.17 5.06
N MET A 101 -16.49 2.14 6.37
CA MET A 101 -16.90 1.03 7.24
C MET A 101 -17.06 1.49 8.68
N SER A 102 -17.46 0.60 9.59
CA SER A 102 -17.50 0.90 11.02
C SER A 102 -16.29 0.32 11.74
N TYR A 103 -15.72 1.10 12.64
CA TYR A 103 -14.78 0.63 13.64
C TYR A 103 -15.49 0.45 14.97
N CYS A 104 -15.45 -0.76 15.53
CA CYS A 104 -16.06 -1.10 16.81
C CYS A 104 -14.99 -1.13 17.92
N GLY A 105 -14.62 0.02 18.47
CA GLY A 105 -13.54 0.16 19.47
C GLY A 105 -13.95 0.03 20.94
N GLY A 106 -15.25 -0.01 21.24
CA GLY A 106 -15.75 -0.06 22.62
C GLY A 106 -15.65 -1.43 23.31
N GLY A 107 -15.34 -2.49 22.57
CA GLY A 107 -15.25 -3.86 23.09
C GLY A 107 -13.83 -4.31 23.44
N VAL A 108 -13.71 -5.50 24.04
CA VAL A 108 -12.41 -6.12 24.38
C VAL A 108 -11.52 -6.38 23.15
N ARG A 109 -12.15 -6.56 21.99
CA ARG A 109 -11.46 -6.81 20.72
C ARG A 109 -11.91 -5.79 19.67
N PRO A 110 -11.23 -4.64 19.59
CA PRO A 110 -11.47 -3.65 18.56
C PRO A 110 -11.34 -4.25 17.17
N LYS A 111 -12.26 -3.89 16.27
CA LYS A 111 -12.28 -4.43 14.91
C LYS A 111 -12.90 -3.47 13.90
N LEU A 112 -12.52 -3.63 12.63
CA LEU A 112 -13.33 -3.16 11.51
C LEU A 112 -14.48 -4.16 11.27
N ASP A 113 -15.65 -3.66 10.90
CA ASP A 113 -16.86 -4.46 10.70
C ASP A 113 -16.88 -5.19 9.34
N SER A 114 -18.07 -5.53 8.85
CA SER A 114 -18.26 -6.19 7.55
C SER A 114 -17.73 -5.41 6.35
N GLY A 115 -17.54 -4.08 6.45
CA GLY A 115 -16.95 -3.29 5.36
C GLY A 115 -15.52 -3.68 5.02
N TRP A 116 -14.80 -4.35 5.94
CA TRP A 116 -13.53 -5.00 5.66
C TRP A 116 -13.61 -6.02 4.51
N LYS A 117 -14.72 -6.78 4.43
CA LYS A 117 -14.87 -7.79 3.36
C LYS A 117 -15.04 -7.16 2.00
N THR A 118 -15.75 -6.04 1.93
CA THR A 118 -15.88 -5.25 0.71
C THR A 118 -14.51 -4.75 0.26
N PHE A 119 -13.70 -4.21 1.18
CA PHE A 119 -12.32 -3.82 0.89
C PHE A 119 -11.49 -4.99 0.34
N VAL A 120 -11.56 -6.18 0.95
CA VAL A 120 -10.87 -7.39 0.48
C VAL A 120 -11.32 -7.79 -0.92
N ALA A 121 -12.63 -7.81 -1.17
CA ALA A 121 -13.20 -8.23 -2.45
C ALA A 121 -12.87 -7.24 -3.58
N ASP A 122 -13.07 -5.94 -3.36
CA ASP A 122 -12.85 -4.89 -4.37
C ASP A 122 -11.38 -4.77 -4.79
N ASN A 123 -10.45 -5.15 -3.90
CA ASN A 123 -9.02 -5.15 -4.17
C ASN A 123 -8.49 -6.53 -4.57
N ASN A 124 -9.36 -7.54 -4.73
CA ASN A 124 -8.97 -8.91 -5.07
C ASN A 124 -7.84 -9.44 -4.16
N LEU A 125 -7.92 -9.17 -2.85
CA LEU A 125 -6.89 -9.62 -1.91
C LEU A 125 -7.00 -11.13 -1.68
N LYS A 126 -5.86 -11.80 -1.65
CA LYS A 126 -5.76 -13.25 -1.46
C LYS A 126 -5.00 -13.59 -0.17
N ILE A 127 -5.07 -14.85 0.25
CA ILE A 127 -4.20 -15.36 1.32
C ILE A 127 -2.75 -15.17 0.87
N GLY A 128 -1.91 -14.64 1.75
CA GLY A 128 -0.50 -14.33 1.47
C GLY A 128 -0.27 -12.90 0.99
N ASP A 129 -1.28 -12.17 0.53
CA ASP A 129 -1.14 -10.74 0.29
C ASP A 129 -0.88 -10.00 1.61
N GLY A 130 -0.08 -8.94 1.54
CA GLY A 130 0.21 -8.04 2.65
C GLY A 130 -0.60 -6.75 2.55
N CYS A 131 -0.93 -6.18 3.70
CA CYS A 131 -1.45 -4.82 3.83
C CYS A 131 -0.66 -4.08 4.92
N VAL A 132 -0.23 -2.86 4.64
CA VAL A 132 0.33 -1.94 5.63
C VAL A 132 -0.66 -0.82 5.85
N PHE A 133 -1.08 -0.64 7.09
CA PHE A 133 -2.05 0.37 7.53
C PHE A 133 -1.32 1.46 8.28
N GLU A 134 -1.27 2.66 7.72
CA GLU A 134 -0.75 3.86 8.36
C GLU A 134 -1.90 4.69 8.92
N LEU A 135 -1.85 4.99 10.22
CA LEU A 135 -2.89 5.74 10.91
C LEU A 135 -2.80 7.23 10.56
N MET A 136 -3.76 7.72 9.79
CA MET A 136 -3.79 9.11 9.32
C MET A 136 -4.52 10.02 10.30
N GLU A 137 -5.63 9.54 10.85
CA GLU A 137 -6.52 10.25 11.76
C GLU A 137 -7.12 9.28 12.77
N SER A 138 -7.14 9.68 14.04
CA SER A 138 -7.79 8.95 15.15
C SER A 138 -8.45 9.98 16.06
N THR A 139 -9.77 10.12 15.95
CA THR A 139 -10.55 11.06 16.76
C THR A 139 -11.76 10.34 17.37
N GLY A 140 -12.47 11.01 18.28
CA GLY A 140 -13.70 10.46 18.86
C GLY A 140 -14.86 10.29 17.88
N THR A 141 -14.73 10.76 16.63
CA THR A 141 -15.79 10.74 15.61
C THR A 141 -15.35 10.11 14.29
N ASN A 142 -14.05 9.93 14.05
CA ASN A 142 -13.54 9.41 12.79
C ASN A 142 -12.21 8.66 12.96
N LEU A 143 -12.02 7.62 12.14
CA LEU A 143 -10.79 6.83 12.08
C LEU A 143 -10.37 6.64 10.63
N VAL A 144 -9.16 7.05 10.26
CA VAL A 144 -8.70 6.99 8.87
C VAL A 144 -7.35 6.28 8.79
N PHE A 145 -7.28 5.25 7.94
CA PHE A 145 -6.03 4.59 7.56
C PHE A 145 -5.72 4.82 6.09
N LYS A 146 -4.45 5.11 5.79
CA LYS A 146 -3.87 4.91 4.47
C LYS A 146 -3.41 3.46 4.41
N VAL A 147 -3.84 2.73 3.40
CA VAL A 147 -3.50 1.31 3.21
C VAL A 147 -2.60 1.17 2.00
N MET A 148 -1.54 0.39 2.14
CA MET A 148 -0.67 -0.04 1.07
C MET A 148 -0.82 -1.55 0.91
N ILE A 149 -1.11 -2.00 -0.30
CA ILE A 149 -1.30 -3.41 -0.61
C ILE A 149 0.00 -3.92 -1.22
N VAL A 150 0.50 -5.03 -0.68
CA VAL A 150 1.70 -5.73 -1.15
C VAL A 150 1.24 -7.10 -1.67
N ARG A 151 1.45 -7.38 -2.95
CA ARG A 151 1.03 -8.65 -3.54
C ARG A 151 1.98 -9.77 -3.13
N GLY A 152 1.41 -10.88 -2.68
CA GLY A 152 2.15 -12.08 -2.27
C GLY A 152 2.40 -13.07 -3.41
N ASP A 153 1.82 -12.83 -4.59
CA ASP A 153 2.00 -13.68 -5.76
C ASP A 153 3.49 -13.67 -6.18
N ILE A 154 4.04 -14.86 -6.41
CA ILE A 154 5.39 -15.02 -6.96
C ILE A 154 5.33 -14.59 -8.44
N PRO A 155 6.27 -13.76 -8.92
CA PRO A 155 6.37 -13.43 -10.34
C PRO A 155 6.37 -14.70 -11.19
N THR A 156 5.57 -14.71 -12.25
CA THR A 156 5.38 -15.91 -13.10
C THR A 156 6.71 -16.41 -13.66
N GLU A 157 7.66 -15.51 -13.90
CA GLU A 157 9.01 -15.80 -14.36
C GLU A 157 9.79 -16.69 -13.37
N LEU A 158 9.51 -16.54 -12.07
CA LEU A 158 10.13 -17.37 -11.02
C LEU A 158 9.32 -18.64 -10.76
N GLN A 159 8.06 -18.68 -11.16
CA GLN A 159 7.21 -19.87 -11.00
C GLN A 159 7.74 -21.05 -11.81
N GLU A 160 8.18 -20.82 -13.05
CA GLU A 160 8.80 -21.86 -13.90
C GLU A 160 10.10 -22.40 -13.29
N LEU A 161 10.91 -21.53 -12.68
CA LEU A 161 12.15 -21.91 -12.03
C LEU A 161 11.89 -22.82 -10.83
N ILE A 162 10.95 -22.41 -9.97
CA ILE A 162 10.48 -23.22 -8.82
C ILE A 162 9.90 -24.53 -9.33
N ASP A 163 9.19 -24.50 -10.45
CA ASP A 163 8.55 -25.68 -10.99
C ASP A 163 9.51 -26.68 -11.63
N SER A 164 10.69 -26.23 -12.04
CA SER A 164 11.71 -27.04 -12.72
C SER A 164 12.65 -27.81 -11.79
N ARG A 165 12.74 -27.45 -10.50
CA ARG A 165 13.70 -28.01 -9.54
C ARG A 165 13.04 -28.37 -8.21
N GLY A 166 13.63 -29.31 -7.49
CA GLY A 166 13.20 -29.75 -6.16
C GLY A 166 11.93 -30.60 -6.11
N LYS A 167 11.42 -31.06 -7.26
CA LYS A 167 10.14 -31.80 -7.34
C LYS A 167 10.29 -33.32 -7.33
N SER A 168 11.46 -33.84 -7.71
CA SER A 168 11.75 -35.26 -7.67
C SER A 168 13.21 -35.50 -7.29
N GLY A 169 13.55 -36.77 -7.01
CA GLY A 169 14.94 -37.17 -6.75
C GLY A 169 15.89 -36.88 -7.92
N ASP A 170 15.37 -36.79 -9.15
CA ASP A 170 16.15 -36.52 -10.37
C ASP A 170 16.47 -35.03 -10.55
N THR A 171 15.73 -34.15 -9.87
CA THR A 171 15.95 -32.70 -9.89
C THR A 171 16.08 -32.15 -8.47
N PRO A 172 17.10 -32.53 -7.68
CA PRO A 172 17.19 -32.12 -6.28
C PRO A 172 17.49 -30.62 -6.12
N ILE A 173 17.11 -30.05 -4.97
CA ILE A 173 17.61 -28.75 -4.54
C ILE A 173 19.03 -28.94 -4.01
N VAL A 174 20.01 -28.36 -4.69
CA VAL A 174 21.42 -28.41 -4.27
C VAL A 174 21.69 -27.19 -3.38
N LEU A 175 22.15 -27.43 -2.16
CA LEU A 175 22.64 -26.42 -1.23
C LEU A 175 24.17 -26.48 -1.24
N ASP A 176 24.84 -25.41 -1.65
CA ASP A 176 26.30 -25.27 -1.69
C ASP A 176 26.89 -24.73 -0.38
#